data_AF-A0A1G9MMU6-F1
#
_entry.id   AF-A0A1G9MMU6-F1
#
_cell.length_a   1.000
_cell.length_b   1.000
_cell.length_c   1.000
_cell.angle_alpha   90.00
_cell.angle_beta   90.00
_cell.angle_gamma   90.00
#
_symmetry.space_group_name_H-M   'P 1'
#
loop_
_entity.id
_entity.type
_entity.pdbx_description
1 polymer ?
#
loop_
_entity_poly.entity_id
_entity_poly.type
_entity_poly.pdbx_seq_one_letter_code
_entity_poly.pdbx_strand_id
1 'polypeptide(L)'
;MGPVTPPPNVAAIARSGKFRTVWAATLGLLTLVFSPGHSTIIEPLESQGEGYMRRLPAFGTAASAGFLVAALLGACGGPAGPGPTSPSMPSVPPLTSAPGATDVPPTEAPSAPATPAPTAADWKTFKTSNGQLEFDYPAEWTVKDRGAEATPGGVFLEVLTAAGKLLATLRTNVATGSECTQRIPYSVLDLVPVPALAQQGVTPHFIFELRLYPAEKDPLKANVMAYGISSAPKPSGPDACPIFHYFTWPPSGASFGGVYNPFDTSPGNEPNVDTPEAYMETSEYKDIRKMITSLRPAGQ
;
A
#
# COMPACT_ATOMS: atom_id res chain seq x y z
N MET A 1 -10.89 -54.27 -35.09
CA MET A 1 -9.68 -53.60 -35.59
C MET A 1 -9.89 -53.32 -37.08
N GLY A 2 -10.38 -52.12 -37.41
CA GLY A 2 -10.53 -51.67 -38.79
C GLY A 2 -9.37 -50.73 -39.14
N PRO A 3 -8.90 -50.70 -40.41
CA PRO A 3 -7.79 -49.85 -40.80
C PRO A 3 -8.22 -48.38 -40.91
N VAL A 4 -7.51 -47.51 -40.18
CA VAL A 4 -7.66 -46.06 -40.26
C VAL A 4 -6.66 -45.52 -41.29
N THR A 5 -7.18 -44.97 -42.38
CA THR A 5 -6.43 -44.19 -43.39
C THR A 5 -6.14 -42.77 -42.89
N PRO A 6 -4.93 -42.22 -43.12
CA PRO A 6 -4.57 -40.85 -42.73
C PRO A 6 -4.99 -39.81 -43.79
N PRO A 7 -5.29 -38.56 -43.40
CA PRO A 7 -5.47 -37.46 -44.35
C PRO A 7 -4.13 -36.80 -44.78
N PRO A 8 -4.09 -36.19 -45.98
CA PRO A 8 -2.89 -35.63 -46.58
C PRO A 8 -2.56 -34.20 -46.11
N ASN A 9 -1.28 -33.88 -46.27
CA ASN A 9 -0.63 -32.63 -45.92
C ASN A 9 -0.29 -31.87 -47.20
N VAL A 10 -0.87 -30.68 -47.47
CA VAL A 10 -0.38 -29.78 -48.54
C VAL A 10 -0.65 -28.29 -48.23
N ALA A 11 0.46 -27.60 -47.97
CA ALA A 11 0.95 -26.31 -48.49
C ALA A 11 0.12 -25.00 -48.46
N ALA A 12 0.88 -23.99 -48.04
CA ALA A 12 0.69 -22.54 -48.10
C ALA A 12 0.26 -21.97 -49.46
N ILE A 13 -0.49 -20.86 -49.41
CA ILE A 13 -0.55 -19.85 -50.48
C ILE A 13 -0.52 -18.44 -49.86
N ALA A 14 0.53 -17.70 -50.19
CA ALA A 14 0.61 -16.25 -50.07
C ALA A 14 0.04 -15.58 -51.33
N ARG A 15 -0.78 -14.53 -51.19
CA ARG A 15 -1.04 -13.47 -52.20
C ARG A 15 -1.39 -12.20 -51.40
N SER A 16 -0.63 -11.10 -51.42
CA SER A 16 -0.37 -10.15 -52.51
C SER A 16 -1.65 -9.60 -53.16
N GLY A 17 -2.06 -8.40 -52.75
CA GLY A 17 -3.10 -7.59 -53.39
C GLY A 17 -2.93 -6.11 -53.09
N LYS A 18 -2.23 -5.39 -53.98
CA LYS A 18 -2.14 -3.92 -54.04
C LYS A 18 -3.47 -3.32 -54.48
N PHE A 19 -3.92 -2.24 -53.84
CA PHE A 19 -4.64 -1.16 -54.54
C PHE A 19 -4.22 0.22 -54.01
N ARG A 20 -3.85 1.03 -55.00
CA ARG A 20 -3.61 2.49 -55.09
C ARG A 20 -4.94 3.25 -54.83
N THR A 21 -5.07 4.54 -54.48
CA THR A 21 -4.19 5.73 -54.38
C THR A 21 -5.07 6.92 -53.92
N VAL A 22 -4.49 7.79 -53.07
CA VAL A 22 -4.68 9.27 -52.91
C VAL A 22 -6.01 9.84 -52.39
N TRP A 23 -5.91 10.55 -51.26
CA TRP A 23 -6.21 11.98 -51.15
C TRP A 23 -5.11 12.66 -50.29
N ALA A 24 -4.68 13.84 -50.73
CA ALA A 24 -3.61 14.64 -50.15
C ALA A 24 -4.18 15.76 -49.28
N ALA A 25 -3.52 16.09 -48.16
CA ALA A 25 -3.54 17.41 -47.53
C ALA A 25 -2.34 17.59 -46.57
N THR A 26 -1.36 18.34 -47.09
CA THR A 26 -0.34 19.24 -46.52
C THR A 26 -0.26 19.47 -44.99
N LEU A 27 0.95 19.32 -44.41
CA LEU A 27 1.82 20.38 -43.82
C LEU A 27 2.80 19.82 -42.76
N GLY A 28 4.07 20.25 -42.82
CA GLY A 28 5.00 20.24 -41.66
C GLY A 28 6.22 19.33 -41.78
N LEU A 29 7.16 19.67 -42.66
CA LEU A 29 8.48 19.03 -42.76
C LEU A 29 9.41 19.60 -41.66
N LEU A 30 9.87 18.77 -40.72
CA LEU A 30 11.06 19.05 -39.91
C LEU A 30 12.12 18.00 -40.25
N THR A 31 13.12 18.42 -41.02
CA THR A 31 14.25 17.61 -41.45
C THR A 31 15.26 17.52 -40.31
N LEU A 32 15.47 16.32 -39.75
CA LEU A 32 16.65 16.04 -38.93
C LEU A 32 17.67 15.28 -39.79
N VAL A 33 18.79 15.96 -40.03
CA VAL A 33 19.95 15.50 -40.77
C VAL A 33 20.71 14.48 -39.91
N PHE A 34 20.93 13.28 -40.45
CA PHE A 34 21.88 12.30 -39.92
C PHE A 34 23.30 12.71 -40.30
N SER A 35 24.21 12.74 -39.33
CA SER A 35 25.66 12.95 -39.53
C SER A 35 26.41 11.65 -39.17
N PRO A 36 27.26 11.09 -40.06
CA PRO A 36 28.06 9.91 -39.75
C PRO A 36 29.50 10.30 -39.36
N GLY A 37 30.05 9.63 -38.34
CA GLY A 37 31.51 9.55 -38.13
C GLY A 37 31.99 9.77 -36.70
N HIS A 38 32.16 8.68 -35.95
CA HIS A 38 33.45 8.26 -35.39
C HIS A 38 33.28 6.94 -34.65
N SER A 39 33.85 5.88 -35.23
CA SER A 39 34.12 4.63 -34.54
C SER A 39 35.29 4.85 -33.58
N THR A 40 35.15 4.42 -32.34
CA THR A 40 36.31 4.12 -31.49
C THR A 40 36.16 2.69 -31.00
N ILE A 41 37.03 1.85 -31.56
CA ILE A 41 37.36 0.51 -31.11
C ILE A 41 38.08 0.68 -29.77
N ILE A 42 37.59 0.03 -28.71
CA ILE A 42 38.42 -0.30 -27.55
C ILE A 42 38.32 -1.82 -27.36
N GLU A 43 39.50 -2.42 -27.40
CA GLU A 43 39.81 -3.84 -27.28
C GLU A 43 39.35 -4.48 -25.97
N PRO A 44 39.19 -5.81 -25.98
CA PRO A 44 38.95 -6.60 -24.77
C PRO A 44 40.26 -6.74 -23.98
N LEU A 45 40.25 -6.28 -22.72
CA LEU A 45 41.30 -6.61 -21.76
C LEU A 45 41.05 -7.99 -21.18
N GLU A 46 41.59 -8.99 -21.88
CA GLU A 46 41.96 -10.27 -21.29
C GLU A 46 43.32 -10.09 -20.60
N SER A 47 43.36 -10.18 -19.28
CA SER A 47 44.62 -10.35 -18.53
C SER A 47 44.47 -11.53 -17.58
N GLN A 48 45.24 -12.56 -17.89
CA GLN A 48 45.57 -13.68 -17.03
C GLN A 48 46.38 -13.25 -15.79
N GLY A 49 46.47 -14.16 -14.82
CA GLY A 49 47.41 -14.12 -13.70
C GLY A 49 46.74 -14.49 -12.39
N GLU A 50 46.51 -15.78 -12.12
CA GLU A 50 47.39 -16.59 -11.26
C GLU A 50 47.11 -16.46 -9.75
N GLY A 51 46.63 -17.57 -9.19
CA GLY A 51 47.15 -18.12 -7.95
C GLY A 51 46.79 -17.42 -6.65
N TYR A 52 45.76 -17.94 -5.95
CA TYR A 52 46.05 -18.65 -4.71
C TYR A 52 44.81 -19.44 -4.24
N MET A 53 44.83 -20.76 -4.50
CA MET A 53 44.10 -21.70 -3.65
C MET A 53 44.69 -21.63 -2.25
N ARG A 54 43.94 -21.06 -1.30
CA ARG A 54 44.03 -21.46 0.11
C ARG A 54 42.76 -22.22 0.48
N ARG A 55 42.81 -23.51 0.15
CA ARG A 55 42.25 -24.54 1.02
C ARG A 55 42.88 -24.41 2.39
N LEU A 56 42.10 -24.64 3.45
CA LEU A 56 42.41 -25.26 4.75
C LEU A 56 41.37 -24.76 5.79
N PRO A 57 41.04 -25.54 6.83
CA PRO A 57 40.51 -26.89 6.75
C PRO A 57 39.21 -27.04 7.57
N ALA A 58 38.48 -28.10 7.26
CA ALA A 58 37.52 -28.69 8.17
C ALA A 58 38.26 -29.20 9.43
N PHE A 59 38.03 -28.52 10.55
CA PHE A 59 38.10 -29.09 11.90
C PHE A 59 36.65 -29.09 12.38
N GLY A 60 36.08 -30.10 13.01
CA GLY A 60 36.63 -31.24 13.72
C GLY A 60 35.52 -31.60 14.70
N THR A 61 35.03 -32.82 14.59
CA THR A 61 34.03 -33.43 15.48
C THR A 61 34.45 -33.28 16.94
N ALA A 62 33.56 -32.75 17.78
CA ALA A 62 33.61 -32.96 19.22
C ALA A 62 32.22 -33.35 19.70
N ALA A 63 32.08 -34.64 19.99
CA ALA A 63 31.00 -35.22 20.74
C ALA A 63 31.00 -34.62 22.17
N SER A 64 29.81 -34.34 22.69
CA SER A 64 29.60 -34.26 24.14
C SER A 64 28.25 -34.89 24.43
N ALA A 65 28.34 -36.12 24.93
CA ALA A 65 27.25 -36.90 25.45
C ALA A 65 27.04 -36.57 26.93
N GLY A 66 25.76 -36.52 27.32
CA GLY A 66 25.29 -37.00 28.62
C GLY A 66 25.34 -36.01 29.80
N PHE A 67 24.16 -35.72 30.35
CA PHE A 67 23.80 -35.82 31.78
C PHE A 67 22.28 -35.50 31.88
N LEU A 68 21.39 -36.50 31.96
CA LEU A 68 20.82 -37.13 33.17
C LEU A 68 20.18 -36.17 34.19
N VAL A 69 18.83 -36.19 34.17
CA VAL A 69 17.86 -36.32 35.29
C VAL A 69 17.93 -35.36 36.47
N ALA A 70 16.83 -34.60 36.69
CA ALA A 70 16.06 -34.64 37.93
C ALA A 70 14.72 -33.90 37.77
N ALA A 71 13.62 -34.65 37.93
CA ALA A 71 12.31 -34.10 38.24
C ALA A 71 12.30 -33.62 39.69
N LEU A 72 11.85 -32.39 39.94
CA LEU A 72 11.45 -31.94 41.26
C LEU A 72 10.05 -31.32 41.16
N LEU A 73 9.07 -32.11 41.61
CA LEU A 73 7.77 -31.64 42.07
C LEU A 73 7.94 -31.07 43.48
N GLY A 74 7.49 -29.83 43.69
CA GLY A 74 7.38 -29.18 45.00
C GLY A 74 6.86 -27.75 44.79
N ALA A 75 5.55 -27.50 44.91
CA ALA A 75 4.83 -27.21 46.15
C ALA A 75 5.15 -25.83 46.75
N CYS A 76 4.22 -24.88 46.63
CA CYS A 76 3.59 -24.15 47.74
C CYS A 76 2.79 -22.96 47.21
N GLY A 77 1.58 -22.78 47.76
CA GLY A 77 0.69 -21.67 47.45
C GLY A 77 0.88 -20.44 48.35
N GLY A 78 0.26 -19.35 47.90
CA GLY A 78 -0.10 -18.14 48.66
C GLY A 78 0.72 -16.89 48.29
N PRO A 79 0.20 -15.65 48.48
CA PRO A 79 -1.17 -15.17 48.66
C PRO A 79 -1.62 -14.20 47.54
N ALA A 80 -2.90 -13.82 47.56
CA ALA A 80 -3.46 -12.77 46.72
C ALA A 80 -2.99 -11.37 47.14
N GLY A 81 -2.72 -10.50 46.16
CA GLY A 81 -2.65 -9.05 46.30
C GLY A 81 -1.56 -8.39 45.43
N PRO A 82 -1.60 -7.06 45.27
CA PRO A 82 -2.59 -6.23 44.61
C PRO A 82 -2.16 -5.91 43.16
N GLY A 83 -3.13 -5.63 42.28
CA GLY A 83 -2.81 -5.16 40.92
C GLY A 83 -2.13 -3.78 40.94
N PRO A 84 -1.18 -3.53 40.02
CA PRO A 84 -0.78 -2.17 39.71
C PRO A 84 -1.02 -1.82 38.24
N THR A 85 -1.86 -0.80 38.10
CA THR A 85 -1.64 0.38 37.26
C THR A 85 -1.46 0.20 35.75
N SER A 86 -2.55 0.50 35.06
CA SER A 86 -2.58 1.06 33.70
C SER A 86 -1.45 2.07 33.48
N PRO A 87 -0.69 2.03 32.37
CA PRO A 87 0.21 3.11 32.02
C PRO A 87 -0.62 4.35 31.70
N SER A 88 -0.48 5.39 32.52
CA SER A 88 -0.99 6.73 32.26
C SER A 88 -0.26 7.31 31.05
N MET A 89 -1.01 7.82 30.07
CA MET A 89 -0.48 8.65 29.00
C MET A 89 0.20 9.90 29.57
N PRO A 90 1.25 10.45 28.92
CA PRO A 90 1.77 11.76 29.26
C PRO A 90 0.69 12.83 28.98
N SER A 91 0.24 13.48 30.05
CA SER A 91 -0.62 14.66 30.01
C SER A 91 0.17 15.86 29.50
N VAL A 92 -0.30 16.47 28.41
CA VAL A 92 0.18 17.76 27.91
C VAL A 92 -0.15 18.85 28.95
N PRO A 93 0.75 19.79 29.25
CA PRO A 93 0.47 20.86 30.23
C PRO A 93 -0.64 21.81 29.73
N PRO A 94 -1.58 22.22 30.60
CA PRO A 94 -2.59 23.22 30.24
C PRO A 94 -1.94 24.60 30.04
N LEU A 95 -2.33 25.28 28.96
CA LEU A 95 -2.02 26.70 28.76
C LEU A 95 -2.82 27.54 29.75
N THR A 96 -2.10 28.18 30.67
CA THR A 96 -2.61 29.18 31.61
C THR A 96 -3.26 30.34 30.85
N SER A 97 -4.57 30.52 31.01
CA SER A 97 -5.28 31.74 30.62
C SER A 97 -5.48 32.61 31.87
N ALA A 98 -5.01 33.86 31.80
CA ALA A 98 -5.12 34.84 32.89
C ALA A 98 -6.56 35.28 33.14
N PRO A 99 -6.95 35.66 34.37
CA PRO A 99 -8.29 36.15 34.67
C PRO A 99 -8.41 37.65 34.41
N GLY A 100 -9.45 38.05 33.68
CA GLY A 100 -9.86 39.44 33.50
C GLY A 100 -11.37 39.48 33.27
N ALA A 101 -12.12 39.71 34.34
CA ALA A 101 -13.56 39.91 34.30
C ALA A 101 -13.89 41.35 33.87
N THR A 102 -14.74 41.49 32.85
CA THR A 102 -15.70 42.60 32.76
C THR A 102 -16.97 42.07 32.10
N ASP A 103 -18.05 42.12 32.86
CA ASP A 103 -19.42 41.71 32.54
C ASP A 103 -20.03 42.68 31.50
N VAL A 104 -20.34 42.17 30.31
CA VAL A 104 -21.09 42.90 29.25
C VAL A 104 -22.10 41.90 28.68
N PRO A 105 -23.40 42.25 28.59
CA PRO A 105 -24.43 41.34 28.09
C PRO A 105 -24.16 40.93 26.63
N PRO A 106 -24.48 39.68 26.22
CA PRO A 106 -24.13 39.19 24.90
C PRO A 106 -25.04 39.83 23.85
N THR A 107 -24.45 40.67 23.00
CA THR A 107 -25.02 41.02 21.70
C THR A 107 -24.90 39.80 20.80
N GLU A 108 -26.04 39.27 20.37
CA GLU A 108 -26.16 38.12 19.47
C GLU A 108 -25.41 38.40 18.16
N ALA A 109 -24.28 37.72 17.97
CA ALA A 109 -23.51 37.78 16.74
C ALA A 109 -24.27 37.01 15.64
N PRO A 110 -24.33 37.52 14.39
CA PRO A 110 -24.95 36.80 13.29
C PRO A 110 -24.32 35.41 13.14
N SER A 111 -25.14 34.37 13.20
CA SER A 111 -24.73 33.00 12.93
C SER A 111 -24.00 32.95 11.59
N ALA A 112 -22.72 32.57 11.62
CA ALA A 112 -22.01 32.19 10.41
C ALA A 112 -22.79 31.04 9.74
N PRO A 113 -22.87 31.00 8.39
CA PRO A 113 -23.53 29.90 7.70
C PRO A 113 -22.89 28.59 8.16
N ALA A 114 -23.70 27.69 8.72
CA ALA A 114 -23.27 26.33 8.98
C ALA A 114 -22.79 25.74 7.64
N THR A 115 -21.53 25.29 7.60
CA THR A 115 -21.04 24.44 6.51
C THR A 115 -22.05 23.31 6.33
N PRO A 116 -22.64 23.12 5.13
CA PRO A 116 -23.64 22.09 4.94
C PRO A 116 -23.05 20.74 5.32
N ALA A 117 -23.78 20.00 6.16
CA ALA A 117 -23.46 18.61 6.46
C ALA A 117 -23.32 17.83 5.13
N PRO A 118 -22.35 16.90 5.02
CA PRO A 118 -22.13 16.17 3.77
C PRO A 118 -23.43 15.46 3.37
N THR A 119 -24.00 15.88 2.25
CA THR A 119 -25.06 15.14 1.55
C THR A 119 -24.58 13.72 1.40
N ALA A 120 -25.40 12.72 1.76
CA ALA A 120 -25.06 11.31 1.58
C ALA A 120 -24.49 11.12 0.17
N ALA A 121 -23.19 10.82 0.08
CA ALA A 121 -22.52 10.76 -1.21
C ALA A 121 -23.25 9.75 -2.09
N ASP A 122 -23.57 10.11 -3.33
CA ASP A 122 -24.02 9.13 -4.30
C ASP A 122 -22.83 8.18 -4.56
N TRP A 123 -22.97 6.89 -4.30
CA TRP A 123 -21.89 5.92 -4.51
C TRP A 123 -21.98 5.31 -5.91
N LYS A 124 -20.83 5.17 -6.58
CA LYS A 124 -20.68 4.46 -7.86
C LYS A 124 -19.81 3.23 -7.67
N THR A 125 -19.97 2.23 -8.53
CA THR A 125 -19.06 1.08 -8.61
C THR A 125 -18.10 1.26 -9.76
N PHE A 126 -16.80 1.22 -9.49
CA PHE A 126 -15.76 1.16 -10.49
C PHE A 126 -15.40 -0.30 -10.75
N LYS A 127 -15.33 -0.69 -12.02
CA LYS A 127 -14.83 -2.00 -12.44
C LYS A 127 -13.48 -1.83 -13.13
N THR A 128 -12.50 -2.60 -12.68
CA THR A 128 -11.14 -2.60 -13.26
C THR A 128 -11.17 -2.97 -14.75
N SER A 129 -10.22 -2.45 -15.53
CA SER A 129 -10.14 -2.65 -16.98
C SER A 129 -9.95 -4.13 -17.38
N ASN A 130 -9.31 -4.93 -16.52
CA ASN A 130 -9.18 -6.38 -16.69
C ASN A 130 -10.44 -7.16 -16.21
N GLY A 131 -11.43 -6.46 -15.65
CA GLY A 131 -12.69 -7.02 -15.21
C GLY A 131 -12.60 -7.97 -14.02
N GLN A 132 -11.50 -7.99 -13.26
CA GLN A 132 -11.29 -8.93 -12.17
C GLN A 132 -11.70 -8.40 -10.80
N LEU A 133 -11.57 -7.09 -10.59
CA LEU A 133 -11.89 -6.40 -9.34
C LEU A 133 -12.88 -5.27 -9.59
N GLU A 134 -13.68 -4.99 -8.58
CA GLU A 134 -14.53 -3.80 -8.50
C GLU A 134 -14.55 -3.26 -7.07
N PHE A 135 -14.81 -1.97 -6.93
CA PHE A 135 -14.98 -1.30 -5.64
C PHE A 135 -15.95 -0.13 -5.80
N ASP A 136 -16.59 0.25 -4.70
CA ASP A 136 -17.51 1.38 -4.65
C ASP A 136 -16.76 2.64 -4.20
N TYR A 137 -17.13 3.79 -4.75
CA TYR A 137 -16.50 5.08 -4.44
C TYR A 137 -17.53 6.22 -4.53
N PRO A 138 -17.34 7.32 -3.79
CA PRO A 138 -18.15 8.53 -3.94
C PRO A 138 -18.14 9.09 -5.36
N ALA A 139 -19.30 9.49 -5.88
CA ALA A 139 -19.50 9.90 -7.27
C ALA A 139 -18.69 11.13 -7.69
N GLU A 140 -18.31 11.97 -6.73
CA GLU A 140 -17.51 13.18 -6.88
C GLU A 140 -16.00 12.91 -6.89
N TRP A 141 -15.56 11.71 -6.49
CA TRP A 141 -14.16 11.30 -6.61
C TRP A 141 -13.85 10.85 -8.03
N THR A 142 -12.57 10.97 -8.39
CA THR A 142 -12.06 10.57 -9.70
C THR A 142 -11.23 9.31 -9.57
N VAL A 143 -11.54 8.29 -10.38
CA VAL A 143 -10.68 7.11 -10.55
C VAL A 143 -9.89 7.29 -11.85
N LYS A 144 -8.58 7.46 -11.73
CA LYS A 144 -7.67 7.65 -12.85
C LYS A 144 -6.93 6.35 -13.15
N ASP A 145 -7.08 5.87 -14.37
CA ASP A 145 -6.36 4.69 -14.85
C ASP A 145 -4.92 5.05 -15.23
N ARG A 146 -3.96 4.33 -14.65
CA ARG A 146 -2.51 4.42 -14.88
C ARG A 146 -1.99 3.13 -15.51
N GLY A 147 -2.82 2.42 -16.28
CA GLY A 147 -2.50 1.11 -16.86
C GLY A 147 -1.22 1.07 -17.71
N ALA A 148 -0.79 2.19 -18.29
CA ALA A 148 0.50 2.27 -19.00
C ALA A 148 1.72 2.11 -18.07
N GLU A 149 1.57 2.40 -16.78
CA GLU A 149 2.58 2.25 -15.72
C GLU A 149 2.38 0.97 -14.89
N ALA A 150 1.34 0.18 -15.21
CA ALA A 150 1.08 -1.07 -14.51
C ALA A 150 2.13 -2.14 -14.90
N THR A 151 2.43 -3.03 -13.95
CA THR A 151 3.13 -4.28 -14.26
C THR A 151 2.37 -5.03 -15.36
N PRO A 152 3.03 -5.75 -16.30
CA PRO A 152 2.33 -6.49 -17.34
C PRO A 152 1.20 -7.38 -16.79
N GLY A 153 0.00 -7.24 -17.35
CA GLY A 153 -1.21 -7.97 -16.90
C GLY A 153 -1.80 -7.48 -15.57
N GLY A 154 -1.21 -6.46 -14.95
CA GLY A 154 -1.71 -5.81 -13.74
C GLY A 154 -2.62 -4.61 -14.05
N VAL A 155 -3.19 -4.09 -12.97
CA VAL A 155 -3.98 -2.86 -12.92
C VAL A 155 -3.20 -1.85 -12.10
N PHE A 156 -3.27 -0.57 -12.46
CA PHE A 156 -2.79 0.53 -11.65
C PHE A 156 -3.80 1.67 -11.72
N LEU A 157 -4.46 1.97 -10.60
CA LEU A 157 -5.40 3.07 -10.48
C LEU A 157 -4.98 4.03 -9.36
N GLU A 158 -5.29 5.29 -9.56
CA GLU A 158 -5.28 6.35 -8.55
C GLU A 158 -6.73 6.75 -8.27
N VAL A 159 -7.11 6.83 -6.99
CA VAL A 159 -8.38 7.43 -6.58
C VAL A 159 -8.08 8.79 -5.99
N LEU A 160 -8.71 9.82 -6.52
CA LEU A 160 -8.48 11.21 -6.14
C LEU A 160 -9.77 11.89 -5.69
N THR A 161 -9.65 12.86 -4.78
CA THR A 161 -10.75 13.78 -4.45
C THR A 161 -11.13 14.61 -5.68
N ALA A 162 -12.27 15.33 -5.61
CA ALA A 162 -12.65 16.31 -6.63
C ALA A 162 -11.59 17.42 -6.83
N ALA A 163 -10.80 17.73 -5.79
CA ALA A 163 -9.71 18.70 -5.83
C ALA A 163 -8.38 18.11 -6.34
N GLY A 164 -8.32 16.81 -6.66
CA GLY A 164 -7.14 16.14 -7.18
C GLY A 164 -6.15 15.62 -6.12
N LYS A 165 -6.51 15.60 -4.83
CA LYS A 165 -5.71 14.93 -3.80
C LYS A 165 -5.77 13.42 -4.01
N LEU A 166 -4.62 12.76 -4.04
CA LEU A 166 -4.55 11.30 -4.07
C LEU A 166 -5.01 10.72 -2.72
N LEU A 167 -6.04 9.88 -2.74
CA LEU A 167 -6.56 9.16 -1.58
C LEU A 167 -6.00 7.76 -1.49
N ALA A 168 -6.06 7.00 -2.58
CA ALA A 168 -5.62 5.62 -2.58
C ALA A 168 -5.10 5.19 -3.95
N THR A 169 -4.28 4.15 -3.94
CA THR A 169 -3.73 3.52 -5.13
C THR A 169 -4.06 2.03 -5.11
N LEU A 170 -4.73 1.54 -6.16
CA LEU A 170 -4.92 0.10 -6.40
C LEU A 170 -3.85 -0.38 -7.37
N ARG A 171 -3.08 -1.40 -7.00
CA ARG A 171 -2.15 -2.10 -7.89
C ARG A 171 -2.35 -3.60 -7.79
N THR A 172 -2.34 -4.29 -8.92
CA THR A 172 -2.33 -5.76 -8.97
C THR A 172 -1.09 -6.27 -9.67
N ASN A 173 -0.85 -7.58 -9.54
CA ASN A 173 0.37 -8.23 -10.03
C ASN A 173 1.65 -7.61 -9.44
N VAL A 174 1.59 -7.25 -8.16
CA VAL A 174 2.75 -6.76 -7.40
C VAL A 174 3.37 -7.90 -6.60
N ALA A 175 4.69 -7.82 -6.38
CA ALA A 175 5.37 -8.71 -5.46
C ALA A 175 5.00 -8.34 -4.01
N THR A 176 4.62 -9.33 -3.22
CA THR A 176 4.17 -9.14 -1.83
C THR A 176 5.21 -9.57 -0.79
N GLY A 177 6.31 -10.18 -1.23
CA GLY A 177 7.43 -10.53 -0.37
C GLY A 177 8.15 -9.28 0.12
N SER A 178 8.03 -8.98 1.41
CA SER A 178 8.82 -7.97 2.09
C SER A 178 9.51 -8.60 3.29
N GLU A 179 10.82 -8.37 3.42
CA GLU A 179 11.58 -8.81 4.57
C GLU A 179 11.52 -7.76 5.67
N CYS A 180 11.25 -8.20 6.89
CA CYS A 180 11.19 -7.36 8.08
C CYS A 180 12.60 -7.13 8.64
N THR A 181 13.38 -6.28 7.98
CA THR A 181 14.78 -6.01 8.37
C THR A 181 14.90 -5.08 9.58
N GLN A 182 13.85 -4.31 9.86
CA GLN A 182 13.78 -3.37 10.97
C GLN A 182 12.45 -3.53 11.71
N ARG A 183 12.50 -3.42 13.04
CA ARG A 183 11.31 -3.40 13.91
C ARG A 183 11.16 -2.01 14.51
N ILE A 184 9.98 -1.43 14.33
CA ILE A 184 9.69 -0.03 14.60
C ILE A 184 8.46 0.03 15.51
N PRO A 185 8.45 0.89 16.55
CA PRO A 185 7.27 1.10 17.36
C PRO A 185 6.07 1.48 16.48
N TYR A 186 4.90 0.93 16.82
CA TYR A 186 3.71 1.09 16.00
C TYR A 186 2.45 1.28 16.85
N SER A 187 1.41 1.80 16.19
CA SER A 187 0.05 1.78 16.70
C SER A 187 -0.89 1.34 15.58
N VAL A 188 -1.93 0.58 15.95
CA VAL A 188 -3.02 0.20 15.05
C VAL A 188 -4.25 0.97 15.52
N LEU A 189 -4.81 1.77 14.62
CA LEU A 189 -5.89 2.69 14.89
C LEU A 189 -7.25 2.10 14.47
N ASP A 190 -7.27 1.40 13.34
CA ASP A 190 -8.46 0.70 12.84
C ASP A 190 -8.06 -0.64 12.23
N LEU A 191 -8.94 -1.63 12.35
CA LEU A 191 -8.73 -2.98 11.86
C LEU A 191 -10.06 -3.66 11.55
N VAL A 192 -10.28 -4.02 10.28
CA VAL A 192 -11.57 -4.53 9.80
C VAL A 192 -11.36 -5.67 8.81
N PRO A 193 -12.00 -6.83 8.97
CA PRO A 193 -11.88 -7.91 8.00
C PRO A 193 -12.51 -7.54 6.65
N VAL A 194 -11.90 -8.01 5.56
CA VAL A 194 -12.40 -7.85 4.18
C VAL A 194 -12.65 -9.24 3.58
N PRO A 195 -13.76 -9.90 3.94
CA PRO A 195 -14.01 -11.31 3.60
C PRO A 195 -14.19 -11.56 2.11
N ALA A 196 -14.63 -10.56 1.34
CA ALA A 196 -14.78 -10.67 -0.11
C ALA A 196 -13.46 -10.99 -0.83
N LEU A 197 -12.32 -10.66 -0.21
CA LEU A 197 -10.98 -10.91 -0.74
C LEU A 197 -10.29 -12.12 -0.10
N ALA A 198 -11.04 -12.97 0.61
CA ALA A 198 -10.46 -14.16 1.22
C ALA A 198 -9.86 -15.08 0.13
N GLN A 199 -8.59 -15.45 0.30
CA GLN A 199 -7.85 -16.33 -0.60
C GLN A 199 -7.09 -17.35 0.22
N GLN A 200 -7.10 -18.61 -0.21
CA GLN A 200 -6.30 -19.69 0.40
C GLN A 200 -6.51 -19.82 1.92
N GLY A 201 -7.73 -19.56 2.40
CA GLY A 201 -8.07 -19.62 3.83
C GLY A 201 -7.61 -18.42 4.66
N VAL A 202 -7.01 -17.39 4.04
CA VAL A 202 -6.62 -16.14 4.69
C VAL A 202 -7.63 -15.06 4.32
N THR A 203 -8.27 -14.49 5.32
CA THR A 203 -9.11 -13.28 5.17
C THR A 203 -8.23 -12.05 5.40
N PRO A 204 -7.99 -11.20 4.38
CA PRO A 204 -7.28 -9.96 4.59
C PRO A 204 -8.11 -9.00 5.45
N HIS A 205 -7.45 -7.97 5.96
CA HIS A 205 -8.09 -6.90 6.72
C HIS A 205 -7.68 -5.55 6.17
N PHE A 206 -8.59 -4.59 6.21
CA PHE A 206 -8.24 -3.18 6.19
C PHE A 206 -7.58 -2.84 7.53
N ILE A 207 -6.50 -2.07 7.49
CA ILE A 207 -5.78 -1.57 8.65
C ILE A 207 -5.46 -0.10 8.42
N PHE A 208 -5.67 0.73 9.46
CA PHE A 208 -5.08 2.06 9.57
C PHE A 208 -4.06 2.04 10.70
N GLU A 209 -2.81 2.37 10.41
CA GLU A 209 -1.71 2.20 11.36
C GLU A 209 -0.64 3.28 11.21
N LEU A 210 0.16 3.43 12.27
CA LEU A 210 1.28 4.36 12.32
C LEU A 210 2.60 3.62 12.61
N ARG A 211 3.70 4.17 12.11
CA ARG A 211 5.08 3.83 12.50
C ARG A 211 5.79 5.06 13.01
N LEU A 212 6.39 4.92 14.19
CA LEU A 212 7.17 5.97 14.84
C LEU A 212 8.65 5.70 14.64
N TYR A 213 9.34 6.56 13.89
CA TYR A 213 10.78 6.49 13.64
C TYR A 213 11.51 7.47 14.59
N PRO A 214 11.94 7.03 15.80
CA PRO A 214 12.46 7.93 16.83
C PRO A 214 13.79 8.60 16.48
N ALA A 215 14.53 8.04 15.52
CA ALA A 215 15.80 8.61 15.05
C ALA A 215 15.60 9.77 14.06
N GLU A 216 14.39 9.94 13.53
CA GLU A 216 14.07 10.94 12.52
C GLU A 216 13.66 12.26 13.18
N LYS A 217 14.17 13.37 12.63
CA LYS A 217 13.93 14.71 13.17
C LYS A 217 12.84 15.45 12.42
N ASP A 218 12.62 15.08 11.16
CA ASP A 218 11.52 15.60 10.36
C ASP A 218 10.20 14.96 10.83
N PRO A 219 9.23 15.73 11.36
CA PRO A 219 8.00 15.17 11.89
C PRO A 219 7.19 14.37 10.86
N LEU A 220 7.33 14.69 9.56
CA LEU A 220 6.69 13.98 8.45
C LEU A 220 7.22 12.57 8.24
N LYS A 221 8.51 12.37 8.54
CA LYS A 221 9.18 11.09 8.38
C LYS A 221 9.25 10.32 9.70
N ALA A 222 9.20 11.04 10.83
CA ALA A 222 9.12 10.47 12.16
C ALA A 222 7.79 9.76 12.39
N ASN A 223 6.68 10.25 11.81
CA ASN A 223 5.34 9.69 11.98
C ASN A 223 4.76 9.31 10.62
N VAL A 224 4.95 8.06 10.21
CA VAL A 224 4.37 7.55 8.97
C VAL A 224 3.04 6.89 9.28
N MET A 225 1.96 7.41 8.70
CA MET A 225 0.61 6.89 8.85
C MET A 225 0.07 6.45 7.50
N ALA A 226 -0.52 5.27 7.44
CA ALA A 226 -1.08 4.75 6.21
C ALA A 226 -2.23 3.79 6.50
N TYR A 227 -3.12 3.70 5.54
CA TYR A 227 -4.24 2.76 5.55
C TYR A 227 -4.24 1.89 4.30
N GLY A 228 -4.73 0.66 4.41
CA GLY A 228 -4.83 -0.22 3.26
C GLY A 228 -5.19 -1.64 3.65
N ILE A 229 -5.25 -2.51 2.64
CA ILE A 229 -5.57 -3.93 2.81
C ILE A 229 -4.29 -4.73 3.02
N SER A 230 -4.26 -5.56 4.07
CA SER A 230 -3.17 -6.47 4.37
C SER A 230 -3.66 -7.90 4.62
N SER A 231 -2.93 -8.88 4.06
CA SER A 231 -3.05 -10.30 4.44
C SER A 231 -2.04 -10.70 5.53
N ALA A 232 -1.17 -9.79 5.98
CA ALA A 232 -0.24 -10.08 7.04
C ALA A 232 -0.98 -10.43 8.34
N PRO A 233 -0.40 -11.26 9.22
CA PRO A 233 -0.96 -11.43 10.56
C PRO A 233 -1.02 -10.09 11.29
N LYS A 234 -2.01 -9.93 12.18
CA LYS A 234 -2.05 -8.77 13.08
C LYS A 234 -0.70 -8.65 13.80
N PRO A 235 -0.04 -7.48 13.78
CA PRO A 235 1.22 -7.31 14.48
C PRO A 235 1.09 -7.64 15.97
N SER A 236 2.16 -8.22 16.54
CA SER A 236 2.24 -8.57 17.96
C SER A 236 3.55 -8.07 18.57
N GLY A 237 3.49 -7.71 19.85
CA GLY A 237 4.60 -7.08 20.57
C GLY A 237 4.62 -5.55 20.46
N PRO A 238 5.69 -4.89 20.92
CA PRO A 238 5.80 -3.43 20.92
C PRO A 238 6.18 -2.84 19.55
N ASP A 239 6.77 -3.65 18.67
CA ASP A 239 7.34 -3.21 17.41
C ASP A 239 6.80 -4.03 16.22
N ALA A 240 6.72 -3.42 15.05
CA ALA A 240 6.30 -4.04 13.79
C ALA A 240 7.25 -3.71 12.65
N CYS A 241 7.13 -4.45 11.55
CA CYS A 241 7.85 -4.15 10.30
C CYS A 241 7.39 -2.81 9.72
N PRO A 242 8.15 -2.20 8.77
CA PRO A 242 7.64 -1.10 7.97
C PRO A 242 6.26 -1.42 7.37
N ILE A 243 5.48 -0.38 7.09
CA ILE A 243 4.11 -0.57 6.61
C ILE A 243 4.14 -1.18 5.21
N PHE A 244 3.49 -2.34 5.07
CA PHE A 244 3.28 -3.02 3.80
C PHE A 244 1.81 -3.45 3.70
N HIS A 245 1.03 -2.74 2.89
CA HIS A 245 -0.39 -3.05 2.64
C HIS A 245 -0.53 -3.88 1.37
N TYR A 246 -0.18 -5.16 1.50
CA TYR A 246 -0.33 -6.16 0.46
C TYR A 246 -1.29 -7.26 0.87
N PHE A 247 -2.11 -7.70 -0.07
CA PHE A 247 -2.96 -8.86 0.10
C PHE A 247 -2.78 -9.86 -1.04
N THR A 248 -3.07 -11.12 -0.72
CA THR A 248 -2.99 -12.22 -1.68
C THR A 248 -4.05 -12.04 -2.77
N TRP A 249 -3.61 -11.96 -4.02
CA TRP A 249 -4.49 -11.84 -5.17
C TRP A 249 -3.82 -12.45 -6.41
N PRO A 250 -4.39 -13.53 -7.00
CA PRO A 250 -3.82 -14.16 -8.18
C PRO A 250 -3.62 -13.17 -9.34
N PRO A 251 -2.51 -13.28 -10.10
CA PRO A 251 -1.50 -14.35 -10.05
C PRO A 251 -0.37 -14.14 -9.03
N SER A 252 -0.27 -12.98 -8.38
CA SER A 252 0.80 -12.66 -7.42
C SER A 252 0.17 -12.08 -6.16
N GLY A 253 0.14 -10.76 -6.04
CA GLY A 253 -0.68 -10.07 -5.06
C GLY A 253 -1.07 -8.68 -5.53
N ALA A 254 -1.71 -7.97 -4.62
CA ALA A 254 -2.26 -6.65 -4.86
C ALA A 254 -2.04 -5.74 -3.64
N SER A 255 -2.11 -4.44 -3.87
CA SER A 255 -2.14 -3.41 -2.83
C SER A 255 -3.31 -2.49 -3.11
N PHE A 256 -4.07 -2.14 -2.08
CA PHE A 256 -5.03 -1.05 -2.14
C PHE A 256 -4.98 -0.27 -0.85
N GLY A 257 -4.56 1.00 -0.91
CA GLY A 257 -4.31 1.81 0.26
C GLY A 257 -3.76 3.19 -0.09
N GLY A 258 -3.51 3.98 0.94
CA GLY A 258 -3.02 5.35 0.85
C GLY A 258 -2.21 5.75 2.08
N VAL A 259 -1.55 6.91 1.98
CA VAL A 259 -0.78 7.50 3.08
C VAL A 259 -1.56 8.68 3.62
N TYR A 260 -1.68 8.76 4.94
CA TYR A 260 -2.25 9.92 5.61
C TYR A 260 -1.13 10.87 6.04
N ASN A 261 -1.21 12.12 5.61
CA ASN A 261 -0.29 13.19 6.00
C ASN A 261 -1.06 14.29 6.76
N PRO A 262 -0.90 14.43 8.08
CA PRO A 262 -1.63 15.43 8.86
C PRO A 262 -1.15 16.87 8.59
N PHE A 263 -0.03 17.05 7.89
CA PHE A 263 0.52 18.36 7.55
C PHE A 263 0.23 18.77 6.10
N ASP A 264 -0.56 18.00 5.35
CA ASP A 264 -0.91 18.34 3.97
C ASP A 264 -1.94 19.49 3.92
N THR A 265 -1.45 20.70 3.66
CA THR A 265 -2.27 21.92 3.54
C THR A 265 -2.78 22.18 2.12
N SER A 266 -2.79 21.17 1.25
CA SER A 266 -3.26 21.36 -0.14
C SER A 266 -4.72 21.83 -0.17
N PRO A 267 -5.08 22.76 -1.07
CA PRO A 267 -6.46 23.23 -1.20
C PRO A 267 -7.46 22.09 -1.45
N GLY A 268 -8.58 22.09 -0.71
CA GLY A 268 -9.61 21.04 -0.82
C GLY A 268 -9.48 19.89 0.19
N ASN A 269 -8.46 19.91 1.04
CA ASN A 269 -8.37 19.03 2.19
C ASN A 269 -9.32 19.48 3.30
N GLU A 270 -9.94 18.55 4.03
CA GLU A 270 -10.54 18.89 5.32
C GLU A 270 -9.47 19.54 6.23
N PRO A 271 -9.85 20.49 7.10
CA PRO A 271 -8.92 21.17 7.98
C PRO A 271 -8.02 20.15 8.70
N ASN A 272 -6.72 20.45 8.79
CA ASN A 272 -5.74 19.59 9.45
C ASN A 272 -6.29 19.09 10.79
N VAL A 273 -6.54 17.79 10.88
CA VAL A 273 -6.94 17.15 12.13
C VAL A 273 -5.67 16.82 12.90
N ASP A 274 -5.54 17.42 14.08
CA ASP A 274 -4.31 17.39 14.87
C ASP A 274 -3.94 15.99 15.39
N THR A 275 -4.86 15.02 15.30
CA THR A 275 -4.63 13.63 15.74
C THR A 275 -5.19 12.64 14.72
N PRO A 276 -4.55 11.46 14.57
CA PRO A 276 -5.06 10.42 13.69
C PRO A 276 -6.40 9.84 14.18
N GLU A 277 -6.69 9.88 15.49
CA GLU A 277 -7.99 9.52 16.05
C GLU A 277 -9.08 10.50 15.61
N ALA A 278 -8.80 11.81 15.59
CA ALA A 278 -9.73 12.79 15.05
C ALA A 278 -9.94 12.61 13.54
N TYR A 279 -8.90 12.22 12.79
CA TYR A 279 -9.04 11.89 11.37
C TYR A 279 -10.06 10.79 11.12
N MET A 280 -10.10 9.77 11.98
CA MET A 280 -11.05 8.67 11.83
C MET A 280 -12.52 9.10 11.92
N GLU A 281 -12.77 10.26 12.51
CA GLU A 281 -14.12 10.81 12.63
C GLU A 281 -14.57 11.64 11.43
N THR A 282 -13.65 12.01 10.54
CA THR A 282 -13.94 12.78 9.32
C THR A 282 -14.79 11.99 8.32
N SER A 283 -15.54 12.72 7.48
CA SER A 283 -16.23 12.12 6.33
C SER A 283 -15.23 11.47 5.38
N GLU A 284 -14.12 12.17 5.11
CA GLU A 284 -13.08 11.70 4.20
C GLU A 284 -12.58 10.30 4.60
N TYR A 285 -12.19 10.10 5.86
CA TYR A 285 -11.71 8.79 6.32
C TYR A 285 -12.80 7.72 6.25
N LYS A 286 -14.02 8.03 6.68
CA LYS A 286 -15.16 7.09 6.67
C LYS A 286 -15.46 6.62 5.25
N ASP A 287 -15.41 7.52 4.28
CA ASP A 287 -15.60 7.20 2.86
C ASP A 287 -14.41 6.42 2.29
N ILE A 288 -13.17 6.77 2.64
CA ILE A 288 -11.98 6.01 2.20
C ILE A 288 -12.04 4.59 2.72
N ARG A 289 -12.36 4.41 4.00
CA ARG A 289 -12.52 3.10 4.64
C ARG A 289 -13.60 2.30 3.94
N LYS A 290 -14.76 2.90 3.67
CA LYS A 290 -15.85 2.23 2.94
C LYS A 290 -15.42 1.86 1.52
N MET A 291 -14.75 2.75 0.79
CA MET A 291 -14.23 2.48 -0.55
C MET A 291 -13.25 1.30 -0.54
N ILE A 292 -12.22 1.33 0.30
CA ILE A 292 -11.19 0.28 0.33
C ILE A 292 -11.79 -1.05 0.77
N THR A 293 -12.66 -1.07 1.79
CA THR A 293 -13.29 -2.30 2.27
C THR A 293 -14.36 -2.85 1.34
N SER A 294 -14.84 -2.08 0.36
CA SER A 294 -15.78 -2.54 -0.67
C SER A 294 -15.11 -3.32 -1.81
N LEU A 295 -13.77 -3.32 -1.87
CA LEU A 295 -13.02 -4.03 -2.92
C LEU A 295 -13.36 -5.53 -2.89
N ARG A 296 -13.73 -6.05 -4.06
CA ARG A 296 -14.21 -7.42 -4.24
C ARG A 296 -13.93 -7.93 -5.65
N PRO A 297 -13.98 -9.26 -5.88
CA PRO A 297 -14.01 -9.83 -7.21
C PRO A 297 -15.19 -9.28 -8.01
N ALA A 298 -14.99 -8.94 -9.27
CA ALA A 298 -16.06 -8.39 -10.10
C ALA A 298 -17.02 -9.47 -10.60
N GLY A 299 -18.31 -9.13 -10.69
CA GLY A 299 -19.35 -10.02 -11.22
C GLY A 299 -19.77 -11.16 -10.29
N GLN A 300 -19.51 -11.02 -8.99
CA GLN A 300 -20.08 -11.87 -7.94
C GLN A 300 -21.38 -11.29 -7.38
#